data_AF-A0AAP5IC97-F1
#
_entry.id   AF-A0AAP5IC97-F1
#
_cell.length_a   1.000
_cell.length_b   1.000
_cell.length_c   1.000
_cell.angle_alpha   90.00
_cell.angle_beta   90.00
_cell.angle_gamma   90.00
#
_symmetry.space_group_name_H-M   'P 1'
#
loop_
_entity.id
_entity.type
_entity.pdbx_description
1 polymer ?
#
loop_
_entity_poly.entity_id
_entity_poly.type
_entity_poly.pdbx_seq_one_letter_code
_entity_poly.pdbx_strand_id
1 'polypeptide(L)'
;MHWSGYHFLESPNTDMEIIRVEVIQPVGRKRKFKPLWLAWLGQTMPALEDFWHKYLRRFALEHWYRFAKQRLHWTQPQLSSTQAAERWSDLMPLLTWQLWLAREACIDCPLPWQSTQDKLSPGRVAQAFPLILAAIGTPAQPPKTRGKSPGRTLGHRPPPRPTYPTVKKHASKKAKTEESLNKANPTAA
;
A
#
# COMPACT_ATOMS: atom_id res chain seq x y z
N MET A 1 23.70 12.80 16.10
CA MET A 1 23.65 12.68 17.58
C MET A 1 22.87 11.42 17.94
N HIS A 2 23.20 10.77 19.06
CA HIS A 2 22.66 9.49 19.48
C HIS A 2 22.43 9.50 21.00
N TRP A 3 21.31 8.92 21.44
CA TRP A 3 20.93 8.81 22.86
C TRP A 3 20.35 7.43 23.16
N SER A 4 20.65 6.89 24.34
CA SER A 4 20.28 5.55 24.81
C SER A 4 19.35 5.58 26.02
N GLY A 5 18.69 4.45 26.29
CA GLY A 5 17.84 4.27 27.48
C GLY A 5 16.46 4.94 27.40
N TYR A 6 15.98 5.21 26.19
CA TYR A 6 14.61 5.68 25.97
C TYR A 6 13.66 4.49 25.82
N HIS A 7 12.38 4.68 26.12
CA HIS A 7 11.33 3.69 25.92
C HIS A 7 10.01 4.40 25.61
N PHE A 8 9.05 3.68 25.03
CA PHE A 8 7.69 4.22 24.90
C PHE A 8 6.98 4.16 26.25
N LEU A 9 6.10 5.13 26.52
CA LEU A 9 5.31 5.18 27.76
C LEU A 9 4.53 3.88 28.00
N GLU A 10 3.96 3.30 26.94
CA GLU A 10 3.16 2.07 26.97
C GLU A 10 4.02 0.80 26.90
N SER A 11 5.34 0.91 26.76
CA SER A 11 6.26 -0.24 26.64
C SER A 11 7.60 0.03 27.33
N PRO A 12 7.62 0.15 28.67
CA PRO A 12 8.81 0.52 29.43
C PRO A 12 9.91 -0.53 29.40
N ASN A 13 9.56 -1.80 29.17
CA ASN A 13 10.53 -2.89 29.09
C ASN A 13 11.20 -3.01 27.72
N THR A 14 10.88 -2.12 26.77
CA THR A 14 11.46 -2.12 25.43
C THR A 14 12.34 -0.88 25.28
N ASP A 15 13.62 -1.05 25.60
CA ASP A 15 14.62 -0.02 25.39
C ASP A 15 14.76 0.30 23.89
N MET A 16 14.98 1.57 23.61
CA MET A 16 15.20 2.10 22.27
C MET A 16 16.32 3.13 22.27
N GLU A 17 16.97 3.20 21.11
CA GLU A 17 18.00 4.18 20.83
C GLU A 17 17.41 5.28 19.95
N ILE A 18 17.64 6.54 20.32
CA ILE A 18 17.18 7.71 19.56
C ILE A 18 18.36 8.27 18.77
N ILE A 19 18.12 8.50 17.47
CA ILE A 19 19.11 8.97 16.53
C ILE A 19 18.58 10.22 15.83
N ARG A 20 19.35 11.31 15.90
CA ARG A 20 19.06 12.54 15.16
C ARG A 20 20.03 12.63 13.98
N VAL A 21 19.44 12.63 12.78
CA VAL A 21 20.14 12.77 11.50
C VAL A 21 19.92 14.19 10.98
N GLU A 22 21.03 14.90 10.72
CA GLU A 22 21.02 16.28 10.26
C GLU A 22 21.91 16.46 9.04
N VAL A 23 21.51 17.36 8.15
CA VAL A 23 22.34 17.76 7.01
C VAL A 23 23.12 19.01 7.42
N ILE A 24 24.42 18.86 7.62
CA ILE A 24 25.31 19.96 8.07
C ILE A 24 25.55 20.95 6.93
N GLN A 25 25.85 20.44 5.73
CA GLN A 25 26.07 21.27 4.54
C GLN A 25 25.37 20.65 3.32
N PRO A 26 24.33 21.30 2.77
CA PRO A 26 23.64 20.78 1.60
C PRO A 26 24.50 20.98 0.35
N VAL A 27 24.72 19.91 -0.42
CA VAL A 27 25.40 19.98 -1.72
C VAL A 27 24.39 20.42 -2.79
N GLY A 28 24.66 21.52 -3.48
CA GLY A 28 23.97 21.92 -4.72
C GLY A 28 22.60 22.62 -4.60
N ARG A 29 21.95 22.63 -3.44
CA ARG A 29 20.68 23.37 -3.25
C ARG A 29 20.67 24.17 -1.96
N LYS A 30 20.19 25.42 -2.02
CA LYS A 30 19.80 26.25 -0.86
C LYS A 30 18.53 25.71 -0.16
N ARG A 31 18.47 24.41 0.12
CA ARG A 31 17.32 23.78 0.79
C ARG A 31 17.69 23.54 2.25
N LYS A 32 16.92 24.13 3.18
CA LYS A 32 17.01 23.80 4.60
C LYS A 32 16.34 22.44 4.83
N PHE A 33 17.07 21.48 5.38
CA PHE A 33 16.53 20.19 5.78
C PHE A 33 16.18 20.23 7.27
N LYS A 34 14.98 19.76 7.63
CA LYS A 34 14.62 19.55 9.04
C LYS A 34 15.36 18.31 9.56
N PRO A 35 15.78 18.29 10.83
CA PRO A 35 16.35 17.08 11.43
C PRO A 35 15.36 15.92 11.34
N LEU A 36 15.88 14.76 10.96
CA LEU A 36 15.14 13.51 10.99
C LEU A 36 15.44 12.79 12.30
N TRP A 37 14.39 12.42 13.01
CA TRP A 37 14.47 11.66 14.25
C TRP A 37 14.08 10.22 13.97
N LEU A 38 14.94 9.29 14.39
CA LEU A 38 14.78 7.87 14.18
C LEU A 38 14.89 7.16 15.52
N ALA A 39 13.99 6.22 15.75
CA ALA A 39 14.08 5.29 16.87
C ALA A 39 14.59 3.95 16.32
N TRP A 40 15.61 3.39 16.95
CA TRP A 40 16.08 2.05 16.70
C TRP A 40 15.57 1.11 17.79
N LEU A 41 14.95 0.03 17.34
CA LEU A 41 14.43 -1.05 18.17
C LEU A 41 15.07 -2.34 17.66
N GLY A 42 15.92 -2.95 18.48
CA GLY A 42 16.63 -4.18 18.12
C GLY A 42 17.71 -4.54 19.13
N GLN A 43 18.15 -5.81 19.12
CA GLN A 43 19.11 -6.35 20.10
C GLN A 43 20.48 -5.65 20.05
N THR A 44 20.97 -5.33 18.85
CA THR A 44 22.26 -4.68 18.68
C THR A 44 22.17 -3.65 17.58
N MET A 45 22.47 -2.41 17.92
CA MET A 45 22.47 -1.32 16.96
C MET A 45 23.74 -1.41 16.08
N PRO A 46 23.61 -1.31 14.75
CA PRO A 46 24.78 -1.21 13.87
C PRO A 46 25.53 0.11 14.12
N ALA A 47 26.80 0.16 13.70
CA ALA A 47 27.56 1.41 13.73
C ALA A 47 26.80 2.54 13.00
N LEU A 48 26.92 3.77 13.50
CA LEU A 48 26.21 4.93 12.94
C LEU A 48 26.53 5.16 11.45
N GLU A 49 27.73 4.79 11.02
CA GLU A 49 28.20 4.86 9.63
C GLU A 49 27.45 3.88 8.70
N ASP A 50 27.02 2.73 9.21
CA ASP A 50 26.26 1.73 8.44
C ASP A 50 24.75 1.95 8.55
N PHE A 51 24.31 2.62 9.61
CA PHE A 51 22.91 2.82 9.93
C PHE A 51 22.17 3.55 8.81
N TRP A 52 22.75 4.62 8.25
CA TRP A 52 22.09 5.40 7.19
C TRP A 52 21.94 4.60 5.90
N HIS A 53 22.93 3.77 5.53
CA HIS A 53 22.83 2.85 4.39
C HIS A 53 21.67 1.88 4.53
N LYS A 54 21.44 1.35 5.74
CA LYS A 54 20.30 0.49 6.05
C LYS A 54 18.99 1.28 6.00
N TYR A 55 18.96 2.49 6.55
CA TYR A 55 17.78 3.35 6.54
C TYR A 55 17.31 3.70 5.12
N LEU A 56 18.24 3.92 4.17
CA LEU A 56 17.90 4.19 2.78
C LEU A 56 17.10 3.07 2.11
N ARG A 57 17.26 1.82 2.58
CA ARG A 57 16.46 0.69 2.07
C ARG A 57 14.96 0.83 2.38
N ARG A 58 14.57 1.62 3.39
CA ARG A 58 13.16 1.92 3.71
C ARG A 58 12.43 2.49 2.49
N PHE A 59 13.10 3.31 1.69
CA PHE A 59 12.48 3.95 0.53
C PHE A 59 12.18 2.94 -0.59
N ALA A 60 12.78 1.74 -0.59
CA ALA A 60 12.40 0.67 -1.51
C ALA A 60 10.94 0.23 -1.32
N LEU A 61 10.40 0.30 -0.10
CA LEU A 61 9.01 -0.05 0.19
C LEU A 61 8.03 0.92 -0.48
N GLU A 62 8.34 2.22 -0.51
CA GLU A 62 7.53 3.23 -1.19
C GLU A 62 7.48 2.98 -2.70
N HIS A 63 8.62 2.61 -3.30
CA HIS A 63 8.67 2.22 -4.70
C HIS A 63 7.85 0.96 -4.97
N TRP A 64 7.90 -0.02 -4.08
CA TRP A 64 7.08 -1.22 -4.19
C TRP A 64 5.58 -0.89 -4.11
N TYR A 65 5.15 -0.05 -3.16
CA TYR A 65 3.75 0.38 -3.07
C TYR A 65 3.29 1.11 -4.32
N ARG A 66 4.12 2.01 -4.85
CA ARG A 66 3.83 2.69 -6.12
C ARG A 66 3.68 1.67 -7.26
N PHE A 67 4.61 0.74 -7.36
CA PHE A 67 4.60 -0.32 -8.37
C PHE A 67 3.36 -1.22 -8.25
N ALA A 68 3.03 -1.70 -7.06
CA ALA A 68 1.86 -2.55 -6.82
C ALA A 68 0.55 -1.84 -7.20
N LYS A 69 0.39 -0.57 -6.80
CA LYS A 69 -0.80 0.21 -7.12
C LYS A 69 -0.92 0.51 -8.62
N GLN A 70 0.18 0.90 -9.25
CA GLN A 70 0.17 1.39 -10.64
C GLN A 70 0.24 0.27 -11.68
N ARG A 71 1.07 -0.76 -11.43
CA ARG A 71 1.37 -1.80 -12.42
C ARG A 71 0.69 -3.14 -12.13
N LEU A 72 0.58 -3.52 -10.86
CA LEU A 72 -0.11 -4.75 -10.44
C LEU A 72 -1.60 -4.50 -10.15
N HIS A 73 -2.08 -3.27 -10.38
CA HIS A 73 -3.48 -2.89 -10.24
C HIS A 73 -4.04 -3.15 -8.84
N TRP A 74 -3.21 -3.07 -7.78
CA TRP A 74 -3.63 -3.44 -6.42
C TRP A 74 -4.94 -2.76 -5.98
N THR A 75 -5.12 -1.48 -6.30
CA THR A 75 -6.30 -0.70 -5.89
C THR A 75 -7.36 -0.53 -6.98
N GLN A 76 -7.21 -1.19 -8.12
CA GLN A 76 -8.13 -1.04 -9.25
C GLN A 76 -9.42 -1.89 -9.12
N PRO A 77 -9.37 -3.15 -8.63
CA PRO A 77 -10.57 -3.96 -8.47
C PRO A 77 -11.59 -3.36 -7.50
N GLN A 78 -12.85 -3.29 -7.92
CA GLN A 78 -13.97 -2.86 -7.09
C GLN A 78 -14.62 -4.07 -6.40
N LEU A 79 -13.90 -4.65 -5.44
CA LEU A 79 -14.35 -5.84 -4.72
C LEU A 79 -15.41 -5.47 -3.67
N SER A 80 -16.51 -6.22 -3.63
CA SER A 80 -17.64 -5.95 -2.73
C SER A 80 -17.57 -6.66 -1.38
N SER A 81 -16.50 -7.41 -1.12
CA SER A 81 -16.29 -8.16 0.13
C SER A 81 -14.90 -7.84 0.66
N THR A 82 -14.81 -7.56 1.97
CA THR A 82 -13.55 -7.34 2.67
C THR A 82 -12.60 -8.52 2.49
N GLN A 83 -13.11 -9.74 2.67
CA GLN A 83 -12.31 -10.96 2.51
C GLN A 83 -11.77 -11.13 1.09
N ALA A 84 -12.51 -10.67 0.08
CA ALA A 84 -12.01 -10.68 -1.30
C ALA A 84 -10.89 -9.64 -1.50
N ALA A 85 -11.01 -8.46 -0.90
CA ALA A 85 -9.98 -7.41 -0.95
C ALA A 85 -8.70 -7.80 -0.19
N GLU A 86 -8.84 -8.50 0.93
CA GLU A 86 -7.72 -9.10 1.68
C GLU A 86 -7.00 -10.13 0.83
N ARG A 87 -7.73 -11.13 0.31
CA ARG A 87 -7.14 -12.13 -0.59
C ARG A 87 -6.44 -11.51 -1.79
N TRP A 88 -7.01 -10.45 -2.38
CA TRP A 88 -6.35 -9.74 -3.47
C TRP A 88 -5.04 -9.06 -3.03
N SER A 89 -5.01 -8.51 -1.83
CA SER A 89 -3.80 -7.93 -1.24
C SER A 89 -2.74 -8.99 -0.95
N ASP A 90 -3.15 -10.16 -0.47
CA ASP A 90 -2.26 -11.31 -0.21
C ASP A 90 -1.57 -11.84 -1.48
N LEU A 91 -2.17 -11.62 -2.66
CA LEU A 91 -1.56 -11.98 -3.93
C LEU A 91 -0.44 -11.00 -4.36
N MET A 92 -0.42 -9.75 -3.88
CA MET A 92 0.53 -8.74 -4.36
C MET A 92 2.01 -9.14 -4.15
N PRO A 93 2.41 -9.68 -2.98
CA PRO A 93 3.76 -10.22 -2.81
C PRO A 93 4.05 -11.38 -3.75
N LEU A 94 3.11 -12.30 -3.96
CA LEU A 94 3.28 -13.46 -4.84
C LEU A 94 3.49 -13.04 -6.29
N LEU A 95 2.70 -12.11 -6.81
CA LEU A 95 2.88 -11.54 -8.15
C LEU A 95 4.23 -10.84 -8.27
N THR A 96 4.65 -10.10 -7.24
CA THR A 96 5.97 -9.45 -7.22
C THR A 96 7.09 -10.49 -7.31
N TRP A 97 7.00 -11.59 -6.58
CA TRP A 97 7.97 -12.69 -6.63
C TRP A 97 8.02 -13.38 -7.98
N GLN A 98 6.87 -13.64 -8.60
CA GLN A 98 6.80 -14.22 -9.95
C GLN A 98 7.51 -13.34 -10.97
N LEU A 99 7.28 -12.02 -10.92
CA LEU A 99 7.98 -11.08 -11.80
C LEU A 99 9.49 -11.04 -11.49
N TRP A 100 9.87 -11.04 -10.21
CA TRP A 100 11.27 -11.04 -9.83
C TRP A 100 12.01 -12.27 -10.37
N LEU A 101 11.39 -13.46 -10.30
CA LEU A 101 11.94 -14.71 -10.84
C LEU A 101 11.99 -14.70 -12.37
N ALA A 102 10.97 -14.15 -13.03
CA ALA A 102 10.90 -14.12 -14.48
C ALA A 102 11.83 -13.10 -15.14
N ARG A 103 12.46 -12.20 -14.36
CA ARG A 103 13.29 -11.11 -14.90
C ARG A 103 14.39 -11.58 -15.85
N GLU A 104 14.97 -12.75 -15.60
CA GLU A 104 16.08 -13.32 -16.38
C GLU A 104 15.58 -14.05 -17.64
N ALA A 105 14.32 -14.48 -17.65
CA ALA A 105 13.68 -15.12 -18.79
C ALA A 105 12.94 -14.12 -19.69
N CYS A 106 12.67 -12.90 -19.22
CA CYS A 106 11.99 -11.87 -19.99
C CYS A 106 12.90 -11.22 -21.03
N ILE A 107 12.40 -11.13 -22.26
CA ILE A 107 12.97 -10.29 -23.32
C ILE A 107 12.30 -8.91 -23.25
N ASP A 108 13.07 -7.81 -23.33
CA ASP A 108 12.50 -6.46 -23.29
C ASP A 108 11.49 -6.25 -24.43
N CYS A 109 10.37 -5.60 -24.13
CA CYS A 109 9.30 -5.33 -25.08
C CYS A 109 8.87 -3.86 -24.95
N PRO A 110 9.74 -2.89 -25.28
CA PRO A 110 9.45 -1.47 -25.14
C PRO A 110 8.27 -1.04 -26.01
N LEU A 111 7.48 -0.08 -25.50
CA LEU A 111 6.56 0.70 -26.32
C LEU A 111 7.34 1.63 -27.27
N PRO A 112 6.73 2.15 -28.35
CA PRO A 112 7.45 2.94 -29.35
C PRO A 112 8.22 4.16 -28.81
N TRP A 113 7.76 4.76 -27.71
CA TRP A 113 8.40 5.92 -27.06
C TRP A 113 9.32 5.56 -25.88
N GLN A 114 9.51 4.27 -25.63
CA GLN A 114 10.30 3.75 -24.52
C GLN A 114 11.69 3.32 -25.02
N SER A 115 12.74 3.75 -24.34
CA SER A 115 14.10 3.26 -24.63
C SER A 115 14.27 1.80 -24.26
N THR A 116 15.12 1.07 -24.95
CA THR A 116 15.51 -0.29 -24.57
C THR A 116 16.28 -0.29 -23.24
N GLN A 117 16.16 -1.37 -22.47
CA GLN A 117 16.87 -1.54 -21.20
C GLN A 117 17.59 -2.89 -21.12
N ASP A 118 18.88 -2.87 -20.77
CA ASP A 118 19.64 -4.10 -20.53
C ASP A 118 19.25 -4.77 -19.20
N LYS A 119 19.02 -3.95 -18.17
CA LYS A 119 18.56 -4.40 -16.85
C LYS A 119 17.11 -4.00 -16.67
N LEU A 120 16.21 -4.97 -16.84
CA LEU A 120 14.78 -4.72 -16.78
C LEU A 120 14.34 -4.31 -15.37
N SER A 121 13.66 -3.17 -15.29
CA SER A 121 12.92 -2.79 -14.09
C SER A 121 11.70 -3.72 -13.86
N PRO A 122 11.17 -3.83 -12.63
CA PRO A 122 9.95 -4.62 -12.37
C PRO A 122 8.77 -4.22 -13.28
N GLY A 123 8.67 -2.93 -13.62
CA GLY A 123 7.68 -2.42 -14.58
C GLY A 123 7.84 -3.00 -15.99
N ARG A 124 9.09 -3.11 -16.47
CA ARG A 124 9.41 -3.71 -17.77
C ARG A 124 9.21 -5.20 -17.78
N VAL A 125 9.62 -5.89 -16.71
CA VAL A 125 9.36 -7.33 -16.57
C VAL A 125 7.85 -7.59 -16.62
N ALA A 126 7.04 -6.84 -15.86
CA ALA A 126 5.59 -6.98 -15.92
C ALA A 126 5.02 -6.71 -17.33
N GLN A 127 5.60 -5.78 -18.09
CA GLN A 127 5.22 -5.48 -19.48
C GLN A 127 5.51 -6.63 -20.45
N ALA A 128 6.66 -7.29 -20.31
CA ALA A 128 7.04 -8.43 -21.12
C ALA A 128 6.45 -9.78 -20.65
N PHE A 129 6.02 -9.87 -19.38
CA PHE A 129 5.54 -11.10 -18.76
C PHE A 129 4.42 -11.85 -19.52
N PRO A 130 3.47 -11.18 -20.21
CA PRO A 130 2.49 -11.88 -21.05
C PRO A 130 3.11 -12.80 -22.11
N LEU A 131 4.31 -12.50 -22.61
CA LEU A 131 5.00 -13.38 -23.56
C LEU A 131 5.47 -14.68 -22.91
N ILE A 132 5.92 -14.62 -21.66
CA ILE A 132 6.26 -15.82 -20.88
C ILE A 132 5.01 -16.66 -20.65
N LEU A 133 3.90 -16.02 -20.28
CA LEU A 133 2.63 -16.73 -20.09
C LEU A 133 2.16 -17.41 -21.39
N ALA A 134 2.32 -16.74 -22.53
CA ALA A 134 2.00 -17.32 -23.84
C ALA A 134 2.89 -18.52 -24.18
N ALA A 135 4.20 -18.45 -23.86
CA ALA A 135 5.16 -19.52 -24.12
C ALA A 135 4.94 -20.74 -23.22
N ILE A 136 4.61 -20.53 -21.95
CA ILE A 136 4.23 -21.61 -21.02
C ILE A 136 2.90 -22.25 -21.46
N GLY A 137 2.00 -21.44 -22.02
CA GLY A 137 0.66 -21.86 -22.38
C GLY A 137 -0.26 -21.96 -21.16
N THR A 138 -1.43 -22.56 -21.36
CA THR A 138 -2.40 -22.78 -20.28
C THR A 138 -2.50 -24.27 -19.95
N PRO A 139 -2.36 -24.66 -18.66
CA PRO A 139 -2.68 -26.02 -18.25
C PRO A 139 -4.21 -26.26 -18.21
N ALA A 140 -5.02 -25.21 -18.39
CA ALA A 140 -6.47 -25.32 -18.32
C ALA A 140 -7.01 -26.09 -19.53
N GLN A 141 -7.97 -26.98 -19.27
CA GLN A 141 -8.72 -27.63 -20.34
C GLN A 141 -9.55 -26.60 -21.14
N PRO A 142 -9.86 -26.90 -22.41
CA PRO A 142 -10.77 -26.08 -23.20
C PRO A 142 -12.09 -25.85 -22.46
N PRO A 143 -12.67 -24.64 -22.55
CA PRO A 143 -13.93 -24.34 -21.88
C PRO A 143 -15.04 -25.25 -22.43
N LYS A 144 -15.85 -25.82 -21.52
CA LYS A 144 -17.04 -26.58 -21.90
C LYS A 144 -18.04 -25.65 -22.60
N THR A 145 -18.45 -26.00 -23.81
CA THR A 145 -19.46 -25.26 -24.56
C THR A 145 -20.81 -25.36 -23.85
N ARG A 146 -21.21 -24.30 -23.14
CA ARG A 146 -22.44 -24.28 -22.31
C ARG A 146 -23.74 -24.06 -23.11
N GLY A 147 -23.65 -23.86 -24.43
CA GLY A 147 -24.80 -23.46 -25.26
C GLY A 147 -25.41 -22.12 -24.79
N LYS A 148 -26.57 -21.76 -25.34
CA LYS A 148 -27.35 -20.63 -24.82
C LYS A 148 -28.04 -21.09 -23.53
N SER A 149 -27.74 -20.44 -22.41
CA SER A 149 -28.52 -20.68 -21.19
C SER A 149 -29.96 -20.18 -21.39
N PRO A 150 -30.96 -20.76 -20.71
CA PRO A 150 -32.36 -20.35 -20.79
C PRO A 150 -32.65 -18.89 -20.36
N GLY A 151 -31.62 -18.13 -19.97
CA GLY A 151 -31.76 -16.81 -19.38
C GLY A 151 -32.38 -16.87 -17.98
N ARG A 152 -32.79 -15.69 -17.49
CA ARG A 152 -33.64 -15.59 -16.29
C ARG A 152 -35.07 -15.89 -16.68
N THR A 153 -35.82 -16.52 -15.78
CA THR A 153 -37.27 -16.69 -15.95
C THR A 153 -37.93 -15.32 -16.08
N LEU A 154 -38.96 -15.24 -16.94
CA LEU A 154 -39.75 -14.03 -17.11
C LEU A 154 -40.31 -13.60 -15.75
N GLY A 155 -40.14 -12.32 -15.38
CA GLY A 155 -40.57 -11.79 -14.09
C GLY A 155 -39.55 -11.90 -12.94
N HIS A 156 -38.43 -12.61 -13.13
CA HIS A 156 -37.40 -12.70 -12.09
C HIS A 156 -36.66 -11.37 -11.90
N ARG A 157 -36.86 -10.75 -10.73
CA ARG A 157 -36.16 -9.53 -10.30
C ARG A 157 -35.20 -9.85 -9.16
N PRO A 158 -33.87 -9.80 -9.37
CA PRO A 158 -32.93 -9.99 -8.27
C PRO A 158 -33.10 -8.87 -7.23
N PRO A 159 -32.91 -9.17 -5.93
CA PRO A 159 -32.96 -8.16 -4.89
C PRO A 159 -31.89 -7.08 -5.12
N PRO A 160 -32.13 -5.83 -4.71
CA PRO A 160 -31.12 -4.79 -4.76
C PRO A 160 -29.91 -5.18 -3.91
N ARG A 161 -28.71 -4.69 -4.28
CA ARG A 161 -27.49 -4.93 -3.51
C ARG A 161 -27.67 -4.39 -2.08
N PRO A 162 -27.30 -5.16 -1.03
CA PRO A 162 -27.35 -4.66 0.33
C PRO A 162 -26.44 -3.45 0.49
N THR A 163 -26.98 -2.36 1.03
CA THR A 163 -26.24 -1.13 1.35
C THR A 163 -25.80 -1.18 2.80
N TYR A 164 -24.49 -1.13 3.05
CA TYR A 164 -23.92 -1.04 4.39
C TYR A 164 -23.77 0.43 4.81
N PRO A 165 -23.90 0.77 6.11
CA PRO A 165 -23.71 2.14 6.57
C PRO A 165 -22.27 2.62 6.33
N THR A 166 -22.12 3.86 5.87
CA THR A 166 -20.82 4.48 5.64
C THR A 166 -20.10 4.75 6.97
N VAL A 167 -19.05 3.97 7.25
CA VAL A 167 -18.17 4.22 8.40
C VAL A 167 -17.25 5.40 8.09
N LYS A 168 -17.42 6.52 8.80
CA LYS A 168 -16.52 7.69 8.70
C LYS A 168 -15.39 7.52 9.73
N LYS A 169 -14.13 7.68 9.29
CA LYS A 169 -12.94 7.60 10.16
C LYS A 169 -12.88 8.70 11.23
N HIS A 170 -13.60 9.80 11.04
CA HIS A 170 -13.65 10.90 12.01
C HIS A 170 -14.95 10.85 12.80
N ALA A 171 -14.86 11.06 14.11
CA ALA A 171 -16.02 11.36 14.94
C ALA A 171 -16.67 12.63 14.39
N SER A 172 -17.91 12.54 13.91
CA SER A 172 -18.72 13.73 13.67
C SER A 172 -18.87 14.49 14.99
N LYS A 173 -18.66 15.81 14.98
CA LYS A 173 -18.99 16.66 16.13
C LYS A 173 -20.43 16.34 16.55
N LYS A 174 -20.63 15.96 17.82
CA LYS A 174 -21.98 15.82 18.38
C LYS A 174 -22.70 17.15 18.14
N ALA A 175 -23.88 17.09 17.52
CA ALA A 175 -24.78 18.23 17.51
C ALA A 175 -25.05 18.59 18.99
N LYS A 176 -24.93 19.88 19.33
CA LYS A 176 -25.38 20.38 20.63
C LYS A 176 -26.88 20.11 20.71
N THR A 177 -27.29 19.22 21.60
CA THR A 177 -28.70 19.10 21.99
C THR A 177 -29.14 20.44 22.57
N GLU A 178 -30.28 20.98 22.13
CA GLU A 178 -30.87 22.27 22.53
C GLU A 178 -31.36 22.33 23.99
N GLU A 179 -30.77 21.56 24.89
CA GLU A 179 -31.22 21.43 26.28
C GLU A 179 -30.63 22.50 27.22
N SER A 180 -29.93 23.51 26.66
CA SER A 180 -29.30 24.59 27.45
C SER A 180 -29.85 26.00 27.17
N LEU A 181 -30.98 26.16 26.47
CA LEU A 181 -31.58 27.48 26.20
C LEU A 181 -32.85 27.81 27.02
N ASN A 182 -33.42 26.86 27.77
CA ASN A 182 -34.65 27.07 28.55
C ASN A 182 -34.47 27.12 30.08
N LYS A 183 -33.28 27.47 30.59
CA LYS A 183 -33.04 27.67 32.04
C LYS A 183 -32.63 29.08 32.44
N ALA A 184 -32.96 30.08 31.63
CA ALA A 184 -32.85 31.49 32.00
C ALA A 184 -34.19 32.20 31.81
N ASN A 185 -34.81 32.56 32.94
CA ASN A 185 -35.96 33.45 33.16
C ASN A 185 -37.36 32.87 32.95
N PRO A 186 -38.24 33.04 33.97
CA PRO A 186 -38.91 34.34 34.12
C PRO A 186 -38.85 34.94 35.54
N THR A 187 -38.69 36.26 35.58
CA THR A 187 -39.06 37.13 36.70
C THR A 187 -40.42 37.74 36.37
N ALA A 188 -41.41 37.64 37.27
CA ALA A 188 -42.42 38.69 37.57
C ALA A 188 -43.56 38.12 38.44
N ALA A 189 -43.55 38.47 39.72
CA ALA A 189 -44.69 38.96 40.52
C ALA A 189 -44.13 39.53 41.83
#